data_AF-A0AAD7BN99-F1
#
_entry.id   AF-A0AAD7BN99-F1
#
_cell.length_a   1.000
_cell.length_b   1.000
_cell.length_c   1.000
_cell.angle_alpha   90.00
_cell.angle_beta   90.00
_cell.angle_gamma   90.00
#
_symmetry.space_group_name_H-M   'P 1'
#
loop_
_entity.id
_entity.type
_entity.pdbx_description
1 polymer ?
#
loop_
_entity_poly.entity_id
_entity_poly.type
_entity_poly.pdbx_seq_one_letter_code
_entity_poly.pdbx_strand_id
1 'polypeptide(L)'
;RPWTRPAYRLQMDAYFKIQRAKEEIKRLNVEIPRVITWIRDENRELKEKEAALRRSGGKTPDEARWDQALAVQVRLYRDRRGRFDSSHLERFQKLAGNPGFTGSLLPGRSVE
;
A
#
# COMPACT_ATOMS: atom_id res chain seq x y z
N ARG A 1 -38.41 14.00 25.84
CA ARG A 1 -38.10 13.28 24.58
C ARG A 1 -36.88 12.38 24.85
N PRO A 2 -37.00 11.03 24.85
CA PRO A 2 -35.92 10.14 25.31
C PRO A 2 -34.57 10.36 24.61
N TRP A 3 -34.56 10.69 23.32
CA TRP A 3 -33.36 10.91 22.50
C TRP A 3 -32.49 12.12 22.87
N THR A 4 -32.92 12.96 23.82
CA THR A 4 -32.09 14.05 24.35
C THR A 4 -31.24 13.62 25.54
N ARG A 5 -31.43 12.42 26.11
CA ARG A 5 -30.60 11.97 27.24
C ARG A 5 -29.20 11.55 26.74
N PRO A 6 -28.12 12.05 27.37
CA PRO A 6 -26.74 11.71 26.98
C PRO A 6 -26.46 10.20 26.95
N ALA A 7 -27.00 9.45 27.92
CA ALA A 7 -26.81 8.00 28.00
C ALA A 7 -27.29 7.25 26.75
N TYR A 8 -28.45 7.63 26.20
CA TYR A 8 -28.96 6.98 24.98
C TYR A 8 -28.16 7.36 23.73
N ARG A 9 -27.59 8.58 23.67
CA ARG A 9 -26.68 8.96 22.58
C ARG A 9 -25.40 8.15 22.61
N LEU A 10 -24.79 7.97 23.78
CA LEU A 10 -23.60 7.13 23.94
C LEU A 10 -23.85 5.68 23.53
N GLN A 11 -25.01 5.11 23.91
CA GLN A 11 -25.41 3.76 23.50
C GLN A 11 -25.60 3.67 21.98
N MET A 12 -26.24 4.66 21.38
CA MET A 12 -26.44 4.73 19.94
C MET A 12 -25.12 4.85 19.17
N ASP A 13 -24.20 5.70 19.64
CA ASP A 13 -22.86 5.85 19.06
C ASP A 13 -22.07 4.55 19.14
N ALA A 14 -22.11 3.86 20.28
CA ALA A 14 -21.47 2.56 20.45
C ALA A 14 -22.04 1.51 19.49
N TYR A 15 -23.36 1.45 19.36
CA TYR A 15 -24.04 0.56 18.43
C TYR A 15 -23.59 0.82 16.98
N PHE A 16 -23.63 2.07 16.51
CA PHE A 16 -23.24 2.38 15.15
C PHE A 16 -21.74 2.19 14.91
N LYS A 17 -20.87 2.48 15.88
CA LYS A 17 -19.43 2.16 15.77
C LYS A 17 -19.19 0.67 15.53
N ILE A 18 -19.93 -0.21 16.23
CA ILE A 18 -19.83 -1.65 16.03
C ILE A 18 -20.31 -2.04 14.61
N GLN A 19 -21.43 -1.48 14.14
CA GLN A 19 -21.92 -1.77 12.79
C GLN A 19 -20.92 -1.29 11.72
N ARG A 20 -20.40 -0.07 11.85
CA ARG A 20 -19.38 0.47 10.94
C ARG A 20 -18.09 -0.33 10.96
N ALA A 21 -17.66 -0.83 12.12
CA ALA A 21 -16.47 -1.68 12.21
C ALA A 21 -16.63 -2.99 11.41
N LYS A 22 -17.82 -3.60 11.43
CA LYS A 22 -18.11 -4.81 10.63
C LYS A 22 -18.04 -4.55 9.13
N GLU A 23 -18.54 -3.39 8.69
CA GLU A 23 -18.43 -2.97 7.29
C GLU A 23 -16.97 -2.69 6.90
N GLU A 24 -16.23 -2.00 7.77
CA GLU A 24 -14.84 -1.66 7.51
C GLU A 24 -13.95 -2.90 7.42
N ILE A 25 -14.20 -3.94 8.23
CA ILE A 25 -13.51 -5.25 8.07
C ILE A 25 -13.68 -5.80 6.65
N LYS A 26 -14.91 -5.80 6.12
CA LYS A 26 -15.17 -6.30 4.76
C LYS A 26 -14.43 -5.49 3.70
N ARG A 27 -14.41 -4.15 3.86
CA ARG A 27 -13.66 -3.26 2.96
C ARG A 27 -12.16 -3.50 3.04
N LEU A 28 -11.60 -3.58 4.26
CA LEU A 28 -10.17 -3.78 4.49
C LEU A 28 -9.68 -5.13 3.94
N ASN A 29 -10.53 -6.17 3.93
CA ASN A 29 -10.19 -7.44 3.29
C ASN A 29 -9.91 -7.32 1.79
N VAL A 30 -10.42 -6.26 1.13
CA VAL A 30 -10.12 -5.94 -0.28
C VAL A 30 -8.94 -4.97 -0.38
N GLU A 31 -8.88 -3.96 0.47
CA GLU A 31 -7.84 -2.92 0.42
C GLU A 31 -6.45 -3.45 0.81
N ILE A 32 -6.34 -4.39 1.76
CA ILE A 32 -5.05 -4.96 2.17
C ILE A 32 -4.35 -5.65 0.99
N PRO A 33 -4.97 -6.61 0.27
CA PRO A 33 -4.39 -7.17 -0.95
C PRO A 33 -4.04 -6.11 -2.00
N ARG A 34 -4.86 -5.06 -2.16
CA ARG A 34 -4.58 -3.98 -3.12
C ARG A 34 -3.31 -3.22 -2.78
N VAL A 35 -3.15 -2.83 -1.51
CA VAL A 35 -1.93 -2.14 -1.06
C VAL A 35 -0.71 -3.04 -1.22
N ILE A 36 -0.80 -4.32 -0.88
CA ILE A 36 0.30 -5.28 -1.06
C ILE A 36 0.65 -5.44 -2.55
N THR A 37 -0.36 -5.51 -3.42
CA THR A 37 -0.19 -5.58 -4.88
C THR A 37 0.52 -4.34 -5.40
N TRP A 38 0.05 -3.17 -4.99
CA TRP A 38 0.61 -1.89 -5.37
C TRP A 38 2.07 -1.74 -4.93
N ILE A 39 2.40 -2.11 -3.68
CA ILE A 39 3.79 -2.14 -3.17
C ILE A 39 4.67 -3.05 -4.04
N ARG A 40 4.21 -4.27 -4.33
CA ARG A 40 4.96 -5.23 -5.16
C ARG A 40 5.22 -4.68 -6.56
N ASP A 41 4.17 -4.17 -7.20
CA ASP A 41 4.19 -3.80 -8.61
C ASP A 41 4.94 -2.49 -8.84
N GLU A 42 4.75 -1.46 -8.00
CA GLU A 42 5.51 -0.21 -8.07
C GLU A 42 7.02 -0.48 -7.86
N ASN A 43 7.38 -1.29 -6.86
CA ASN A 43 8.77 -1.64 -6.63
C ASN A 43 9.41 -2.42 -7.79
N ARG A 44 8.66 -3.35 -8.40
CA ARG A 44 9.13 -4.10 -9.56
C ARG A 44 9.35 -3.18 -10.75
N GLU A 45 8.35 -2.36 -11.09
CA GLU A 45 8.39 -1.44 -12.23
C GLU A 45 9.56 -0.44 -12.10
N LEU A 46 9.75 0.16 -10.92
CA LEU A 46 10.83 1.11 -10.70
C LEU A 46 12.22 0.43 -10.79
N LYS A 47 12.35 -0.81 -10.32
CA LYS A 47 13.59 -1.60 -10.48
C LYS A 47 13.88 -1.92 -11.94
N GLU A 48 12.85 -2.30 -12.70
CA GLU A 48 12.98 -2.60 -14.13
C GLU A 48 13.38 -1.36 -14.92
N LYS A 49 12.77 -0.21 -14.63
CA LYS A 49 13.13 1.09 -15.22
C LYS A 49 14.56 1.52 -14.88
N GLU A 50 14.96 1.41 -13.61
CA GLU A 50 16.35 1.68 -13.18
C GLU A 50 17.34 0.81 -13.96
N ALA A 51 17.05 -0.49 -14.08
CA ALA A 51 17.92 -1.44 -14.77
C ALA A 51 17.94 -1.21 -16.29
N ALA A 52 16.83 -0.83 -16.90
CA ALA A 52 16.75 -0.50 -18.32
C ALA A 52 17.60 0.72 -18.66
N LEU A 53 17.52 1.78 -17.86
CA LEU A 53 18.33 2.99 -18.04
C LEU A 53 19.83 2.70 -17.92
N ARG A 54 20.24 1.87 -16.94
CA ARG A 54 21.64 1.44 -16.81
C ARG A 54 22.16 0.61 -17.99
N ARG A 55 21.28 -0.15 -18.65
CA ARG A 55 21.65 -0.98 -19.81
C ARG A 55 21.64 -0.21 -21.13
N SER A 56 20.74 0.77 -21.26
CA SER A 56 20.60 1.60 -22.47
C SER A 56 21.90 2.32 -22.78
N GLY A 57 22.48 2.99 -21.77
CA GLY A 57 23.77 3.65 -21.90
C GLY A 57 23.81 4.75 -22.97
N GLY A 58 22.65 5.27 -23.42
CA GLY A 58 22.51 6.26 -24.49
C GLY A 58 23.07 5.84 -25.85
N LYS A 59 22.62 6.48 -26.94
CA LYS A 59 23.28 6.31 -28.26
C LYS A 59 24.46 7.27 -28.42
N THR A 60 24.43 8.37 -27.68
CA THR A 60 25.47 9.40 -27.66
C THR A 60 26.10 9.52 -26.26
N PRO A 61 27.33 10.07 -26.13
CA PRO A 61 27.97 10.26 -24.83
C PRO A 61 27.15 11.13 -23.85
N ASP A 62 26.44 12.14 -24.37
CA ASP A 62 25.57 12.99 -23.56
C ASP A 62 24.32 12.23 -23.10
N GLU A 63 23.68 11.48 -23.99
CA GLU A 63 22.56 10.59 -23.62
C GLU A 63 22.97 9.54 -22.59
N ALA A 64 24.17 8.96 -22.72
CA ALA A 64 24.71 7.99 -21.78
C ALA A 64 24.82 8.57 -20.36
N ARG A 65 25.30 9.82 -20.28
CA ARG A 65 25.40 10.56 -19.02
C ARG A 65 24.02 10.83 -18.43
N TRP A 66 23.04 11.20 -19.26
CA TRP A 66 21.66 11.44 -18.81
C TRP A 66 20.96 10.17 -18.34
N ASP A 67 21.09 9.06 -19.06
CA ASP A 67 20.53 7.75 -18.68
C ASP A 67 21.08 7.29 -17.32
N GLN A 68 22.40 7.45 -17.11
CA GLN A 68 23.03 7.13 -15.84
C GLN A 68 22.52 8.03 -14.70
N ALA A 69 22.40 9.34 -14.93
CA ALA A 69 21.86 10.27 -13.95
C ALA A 69 20.39 9.96 -13.62
N LEU A 70 19.58 9.65 -14.64
CA LEU A 70 18.17 9.30 -14.47
C LEU A 70 18.01 7.99 -13.72
N ALA A 71 18.85 6.98 -13.97
CA ALA A 71 18.85 5.73 -13.20
C ALA A 71 19.10 5.99 -11.71
N VAL A 72 20.00 6.92 -11.37
CA VAL A 72 20.23 7.34 -9.98
C VAL A 72 18.98 8.02 -9.40
N GLN A 73 18.32 8.89 -10.16
CA GLN A 73 17.07 9.54 -9.71
C GLN A 73 15.94 8.55 -9.50
N VAL A 74 15.75 7.58 -10.41
CA VAL A 74 14.74 6.51 -10.25
C VAL A 74 15.00 5.71 -8.99
N ARG A 75 16.26 5.37 -8.70
CA ARG A 75 16.64 4.69 -7.44
C ARG A 75 16.26 5.53 -6.22
N LEU A 76 16.64 6.81 -6.20
CA LEU A 76 16.31 7.72 -5.09
C LEU A 76 14.80 7.88 -4.91
N TYR A 77 14.05 7.96 -6.00
CA TYR A 77 12.60 8.02 -5.97
C TYR A 77 11.99 6.74 -5.39
N ARG A 78 12.44 5.56 -5.86
CA ARG A 78 12.03 4.26 -5.32
C ARG A 78 12.30 4.15 -3.83
N ASP A 79 13.50 4.53 -3.39
CA ASP A 79 13.88 4.43 -1.97
C ASP A 79 13.03 5.38 -1.08
N ARG A 80 12.63 6.55 -1.61
CA ARG A 80 11.70 7.46 -0.93
C ARG A 80 10.28 6.88 -0.85
N ARG A 81 9.77 6.32 -1.95
CA ARG A 81 8.43 5.73 -2.01
C ARG A 81 8.32 4.51 -1.10
N GLY A 82 9.30 3.61 -1.19
CA GLY A 82 9.33 2.36 -0.45
C GLY A 82 9.75 2.48 1.02
N ARG A 83 9.99 3.71 1.52
CA ARG A 83 10.47 3.95 2.90
C ARG A 83 9.59 3.29 3.97
N PHE A 84 8.30 3.14 3.70
CA PHE A 84 7.35 2.57 4.65
C PHE A 84 6.81 1.21 4.23
N ASP A 85 7.26 0.63 3.13
CA ASP A 85 6.71 -0.62 2.61
C ASP A 85 6.86 -1.76 3.62
N SER A 86 8.06 -1.92 4.18
CA SER A 86 8.33 -2.92 5.22
C SER A 86 7.42 -2.75 6.44
N SER A 87 7.22 -1.51 6.88
CA SER A 87 6.36 -1.18 8.02
C SER A 87 4.89 -1.51 7.74
N HIS A 88 4.40 -1.26 6.52
CA HIS A 88 3.04 -1.65 6.14
C HIS A 88 2.89 -3.17 6.10
N LEU A 89 3.83 -3.87 5.46
CA LEU A 89 3.81 -5.33 5.35
C LEU A 89 3.88 -6.00 6.73
N GLU A 90 4.74 -5.52 7.63
CA GLU A 90 4.83 -6.02 9.01
C GLU A 90 3.51 -5.81 9.77
N ARG A 91 2.88 -4.63 9.63
CA ARG A 91 1.57 -4.37 10.24
C ARG A 91 0.49 -5.30 9.71
N PHE A 92 0.47 -5.57 8.41
CA PHE A 92 -0.49 -6.51 7.83
C PHE A 92 -0.23 -7.96 8.30
N GLN A 93 1.03 -8.36 8.44
CA GLN A 93 1.38 -9.67 9.02
C GLN A 93 0.89 -9.81 10.46
N LYS A 94 1.12 -8.78 11.30
CA LYS A 94 0.61 -8.75 12.68
C LYS A 94 -0.92 -8.81 12.70
N LEU A 95 -1.58 -8.07 11.81
CA LEU A 95 -3.04 -8.09 11.68
C LEU A 95 -3.58 -9.47 11.32
N ALA A 96 -2.92 -10.18 10.39
CA ALA A 96 -3.31 -11.53 9.98
C ALA A 96 -3.13 -12.58 11.09
N GLY A 97 -2.26 -12.31 12.07
CA GLY A 97 -2.08 -13.16 13.26
C GLY A 97 -3.20 -13.02 14.30
N ASN A 98 -4.08 -12.02 14.19
CA ASN A 98 -5.15 -11.82 15.16
C ASN A 98 -6.30 -12.84 14.96
N PRO A 99 -6.85 -13.41 16.04
CA PRO A 99 -8.06 -14.22 15.97
C PRO A 99 -9.21 -13.45 15.31
N GLY A 100 -9.83 -14.05 14.28
CA GLY A 100 -10.95 -13.42 13.55
C GLY A 100 -10.53 -12.61 12.32
N PHE A 101 -9.26 -12.60 11.93
CA PHE A 101 -8.86 -12.11 10.61
C PHE A 101 -9.49 -12.96 9.50
N THR A 102 -10.07 -12.30 8.49
CA THR A 102 -10.79 -12.95 7.38
C THR A 102 -10.29 -12.49 6.00
N GLY A 103 -9.25 -11.65 5.97
CA GLY A 103 -8.67 -11.12 4.74
C GLY A 103 -7.61 -12.02 4.13
N SER A 104 -6.91 -11.49 3.13
CA SER A 104 -5.77 -12.15 2.50
C SER A 104 -4.57 -11.22 2.48
N LEU A 105 -3.37 -11.78 2.67
CA LEU A 105 -2.10 -11.09 2.44
C LEU A 105 -1.49 -11.40 1.08
N LEU A 106 -2.15 -12.26 0.29
CA LEU A 106 -1.67 -12.60 -1.03
C LEU A 106 -1.86 -11.38 -1.95
N PRO A 107 -0.82 -10.97 -2.69
CA PRO A 107 -0.98 -9.97 -3.72
C PRO A 107 -1.99 -10.44 -4.77
N GLY A 108 -2.83 -9.53 -5.24
CA GLY A 108 -3.71 -9.73 -6.37
C GLY A 108 -3.00 -9.62 -7.72
N ARG A 109 -3.83 -9.59 -8.77
CA ARG A 109 -3.41 -9.25 -10.14
C ARG A 109 -3.70 -7.78 -10.39
N SER A 110 -2.68 -7.03 -10.83
CA SER A 110 -2.90 -5.70 -11.37
C SER A 110 -3.63 -5.82 -12.70
N VAL A 111 -4.57 -4.90 -12.92
CA VAL A 111 -5.25 -4.74 -14.20
C VAL A 111 -4.47 -3.66 -14.95
N GLU A 112 -4.08 -3.96 -16.19
CA GLU A 112 -3.44 -3.00 -17.11
C GLU A 112 -4.38 -1.85 -17.48
#